data_AF-A0A7C7ZLI2-F1
#
_entry.id   AF-A0A7C7ZLI2-F1
#
_cell.length_a   1.000
_cell.length_b   1.000
_cell.length_c   1.000
_cell.angle_alpha   90.00
_cell.angle_beta   90.00
_cell.angle_gamma   90.00
#
_symmetry.space_group_name_H-M   'P 1'
#
loop_
_entity.id
_entity.type
_entity.pdbx_description
1 polymer ?
#
loop_
_entity_poly.entity_id
_entity_poly.type
_entity_poly.pdbx_seq_one_letter_code
_entity_poly.pdbx_strand_id
1 'polypeptide(L)'
;YGLAEACLAVSFPKLRQPLSTIHVLRNSLVAGEPATIVDTANDQSIELVRLGPAITGTDMLIVDADDDEVAENIIGRVLIKGDNVTLGYYHEPALNKKLISSDGWLDTGDQGLINDAELVITGRTKDLIIVHGQNFYAPDLESVCESVDGIDLGKVIVCGIRNPEEAVDELVVFVLYRGELDEFYQTTIDVRRELSEKSGLDVAHVLPIKTVPKTTSGKVQRFALSEQFEQGEFNEIIAALTELSETRTTDSGAAGSPIERILLEICHLVVADQKISLTDNIFEMGTSSLKLAQIHEKIDEMYPDMVELTDFFDYPTIEELAGFIANKVGD
;
A
#
# COMPACT_ATOMS: atom_id res chain seq x y z
N TYR A 1 -18.19 13.03 11.27
CA TYR A 1 -18.18 11.89 10.34
C TYR A 1 -19.60 11.54 9.90
N GLY A 2 -19.75 10.94 8.72
CA GLY A 2 -21.05 10.78 8.07
C GLY A 2 -21.09 9.75 6.95
N LEU A 3 -22.23 9.07 6.82
CA LEU A 3 -22.51 8.07 5.79
C LEU A 3 -24.00 8.07 5.40
N ALA A 4 -24.32 7.51 4.23
CA ALA A 4 -25.67 7.52 3.69
C ALA A 4 -26.63 6.68 4.56
N GLU A 5 -26.11 5.58 5.10
CA GLU A 5 -26.79 4.65 5.99
C GLU A 5 -27.23 5.30 7.32
N ALA A 6 -26.69 6.48 7.67
CA ALA A 6 -26.99 7.22 8.89
C ALA A 6 -27.64 8.59 8.63
N CYS A 7 -28.31 8.75 7.49
CA CYS A 7 -28.86 10.04 7.04
C CYS A 7 -27.83 11.19 7.10
N LEU A 8 -26.60 10.90 6.63
CA LEU A 8 -25.43 11.78 6.55
C LEU A 8 -24.67 12.04 7.86
N ALA A 9 -25.27 11.98 9.04
CA ALA A 9 -24.60 12.42 10.27
C ALA A 9 -24.48 11.31 11.30
N VAL A 10 -23.26 11.08 11.81
CA VAL A 10 -23.00 10.16 12.94
C VAL A 10 -22.29 10.87 14.08
N SER A 11 -21.25 11.63 13.78
CA SER A 11 -20.47 12.36 14.79
C SER A 11 -20.08 13.74 14.30
N PHE A 12 -19.94 14.68 15.22
CA PHE A 12 -19.43 16.01 14.92
C PHE A 12 -18.62 16.57 16.10
N PRO A 13 -17.51 17.26 15.85
CA PRO A 13 -16.88 18.08 16.88
C PRO A 13 -17.82 19.23 17.26
N LYS A 14 -17.59 19.87 18.41
CA LYS A 14 -18.39 21.02 18.81
C LYS A 14 -18.24 22.15 17.81
N LEU A 15 -19.33 22.91 17.60
CA LEU A 15 -19.31 24.05 16.69
C LEU A 15 -18.18 25.03 17.09
N ARG A 16 -17.34 25.43 16.13
CA ARG A 16 -16.17 26.31 16.33
C ARG A 16 -15.02 25.71 17.16
N GLN A 17 -15.04 24.41 17.45
CA GLN A 17 -13.86 23.71 17.93
C GLN A 17 -12.79 23.74 16.83
N PRO A 18 -11.52 24.09 17.15
CA PRO A 18 -10.42 23.93 16.21
C PRO A 18 -10.28 22.48 15.74
N LEU A 19 -9.64 22.27 14.58
CA LEU A 19 -9.24 20.93 14.15
C LEU A 19 -8.42 20.27 15.27
N SER A 20 -8.79 19.04 15.61
CA SER A 20 -8.12 18.27 16.63
C SER A 20 -7.71 16.92 16.05
N THR A 21 -6.46 16.54 16.30
CA THR A 21 -5.85 15.35 15.74
C THR A 21 -5.12 14.55 16.82
N ILE A 22 -4.79 13.31 16.49
CA ILE A 22 -3.86 12.45 17.22
C ILE A 22 -2.80 11.93 16.24
N HIS A 23 -1.58 11.70 16.72
CA HIS A 23 -0.56 11.00 15.95
C HIS A 23 -0.45 9.56 16.42
N VAL A 24 -0.56 8.60 15.50
CA VAL A 24 -0.55 7.17 15.81
C VAL A 24 0.56 6.47 15.04
N LEU A 25 1.33 5.60 15.70
CA LEU A 25 2.35 4.80 15.01
C LEU A 25 1.70 3.82 14.03
N ARG A 26 2.17 3.78 12.78
CA ARG A 26 1.61 2.94 11.70
C ARG A 26 1.56 1.46 12.08
N ASN A 27 2.62 0.95 12.69
CA ASN A 27 2.71 -0.44 13.13
C ASN A 27 1.74 -0.83 14.25
N SER A 28 1.10 0.15 14.90
CA SER A 28 0.08 -0.07 15.93
C SER A 28 -1.36 -0.02 15.38
N LEU A 29 -1.53 0.18 14.07
CA LEU A 29 -2.84 0.21 13.41
C LEU A 29 -3.37 -1.22 13.16
N VAL A 30 -3.51 -1.99 14.25
CA VAL A 30 -3.93 -3.39 14.23
C VAL A 30 -5.29 -3.51 14.88
N ALA A 31 -6.27 -4.10 14.18
CA ALA A 31 -7.60 -4.32 14.71
C ALA A 31 -7.55 -5.26 15.93
N GLY A 32 -8.29 -4.91 16.98
CA GLY A 32 -8.28 -5.58 18.28
C GLY A 32 -7.16 -5.15 19.22
N GLU A 33 -6.19 -4.36 18.75
CA GLU A 33 -5.03 -3.96 19.55
C GLU A 33 -5.08 -2.46 19.94
N PRO A 34 -4.41 -2.07 21.05
CA PRO A 34 -4.27 -0.67 21.44
C PRO A 34 -3.41 0.11 20.43
N ALA A 35 -3.93 1.23 19.96
CA ALA A 35 -3.19 2.20 19.16
C ALA A 35 -2.11 2.88 20.01
N THR A 36 -0.90 2.98 19.47
CA THR A 36 0.20 3.73 20.11
C THR A 36 0.16 5.19 19.67
N ILE A 37 -0.42 6.02 20.52
CA ILE A 37 -0.52 7.47 20.32
C ILE A 37 0.76 8.14 20.78
N VAL A 38 1.30 9.05 19.96
CA VAL A 38 2.52 9.81 20.24
C VAL A 38 2.23 11.32 20.29
N ASP A 39 2.92 12.03 21.17
CA ASP A 39 2.71 13.48 21.35
C ASP A 39 3.29 14.32 20.20
N THR A 40 4.27 13.78 19.47
CA THR A 40 4.94 14.50 18.39
C THR A 40 4.98 13.63 17.13
N ALA A 41 4.55 14.23 16.02
CA ALA A 41 4.65 13.61 14.71
C ALA A 41 6.09 13.18 14.41
N ASN A 42 6.23 12.00 13.86
CA ASN A 42 7.48 11.43 13.35
C ASN A 42 7.22 10.65 12.07
N ASP A 43 8.30 10.24 11.40
CA ASP A 43 8.23 9.55 10.11
C ASP A 43 7.50 8.20 10.14
N GLN A 44 7.26 7.64 11.33
CA GLN A 44 6.56 6.37 11.55
C GLN A 44 5.11 6.56 12.02
N SER A 45 4.67 7.81 12.17
CA SER A 45 3.33 8.16 12.64
C SER A 45 2.45 8.70 11.52
N ILE A 46 1.15 8.50 11.65
CA ILE A 46 0.12 9.16 10.83
C ILE A 46 -0.70 10.11 11.69
N GLU A 47 -1.14 11.21 11.10
CA GLU A 47 -2.05 12.15 11.75
C GLU A 47 -3.50 11.77 11.44
N LEU A 48 -4.29 11.50 12.48
CA LEU A 48 -5.69 11.14 12.38
C LEU A 48 -6.57 12.18 13.05
N VAL A 49 -7.70 12.49 12.43
CA VAL A 49 -8.62 13.54 12.90
C VAL A 49 -9.60 13.00 13.92
N ARG A 50 -9.79 13.73 15.02
CA ARG A 50 -10.91 13.53 15.95
C ARG A 50 -12.19 14.12 15.34
N LEU A 51 -13.14 13.24 15.08
CA LEU A 51 -14.40 13.51 14.37
C LEU A 51 -15.54 13.88 15.33
N GLY A 52 -15.22 14.04 16.61
CA GLY A 52 -16.15 14.38 17.68
C GLY A 52 -16.96 13.20 18.23
N PRO A 53 -17.77 13.45 19.26
CA PRO A 53 -18.68 12.45 19.82
C PRO A 53 -19.83 12.14 18.86
N ALA A 54 -20.53 11.04 19.12
CA ALA A 54 -21.78 10.72 18.43
C ALA A 54 -22.81 11.85 18.61
N ILE A 55 -23.61 12.09 17.57
CA ILE A 55 -24.70 13.06 17.64
C ILE A 55 -25.80 12.59 18.58
N THR A 56 -26.62 13.52 19.06
CA THR A 56 -27.77 13.19 19.90
C THR A 56 -28.71 12.21 19.19
N GLY A 57 -29.06 11.11 19.87
CA GLY A 57 -29.94 10.07 19.34
C GLY A 57 -29.23 9.00 18.51
N THR A 58 -27.90 9.05 18.44
CA THR A 58 -27.06 8.01 17.84
C THR A 58 -26.13 7.42 18.91
N ASP A 59 -26.24 6.12 19.11
CA ASP A 59 -25.28 5.32 19.86
C ASP A 59 -24.18 4.84 18.90
N MET A 60 -22.97 4.72 19.43
CA MET A 60 -21.78 4.32 18.67
C MET A 60 -20.93 3.40 19.53
N LEU A 61 -20.41 2.34 18.92
CA LEU A 61 -19.60 1.33 19.56
C LEU A 61 -18.39 1.01 18.69
N ILE A 62 -17.28 0.65 19.32
CA ILE A 62 -16.13 0.03 18.65
C ILE A 62 -16.08 -1.42 19.10
N VAL A 63 -16.02 -2.36 18.16
CA VAL A 63 -15.96 -3.80 18.44
C VAL A 63 -14.79 -4.47 17.76
N ASP A 64 -14.30 -5.55 18.36
CA ASP A 64 -13.25 -6.39 17.77
C ASP A 64 -13.79 -7.39 16.73
N ALA A 65 -12.97 -8.40 16.42
CA ALA A 65 -13.29 -9.46 15.47
C ALA A 65 -14.34 -10.45 16.01
N ASP A 66 -14.51 -10.54 17.33
CA ASP A 66 -15.47 -11.42 18.01
C ASP A 66 -16.79 -10.70 18.33
N ASP A 67 -16.98 -9.47 17.82
CA ASP A 67 -18.12 -8.58 18.08
C ASP A 67 -18.19 -8.07 19.54
N ASP A 68 -17.10 -8.15 20.31
CA ASP A 68 -17.04 -7.65 21.68
C ASP A 68 -16.64 -6.16 21.73
N GLU A 69 -17.29 -5.39 22.62
CA GLU A 69 -16.97 -3.97 22.82
C GLU A 69 -15.54 -3.81 23.37
N VAL A 70 -14.77 -2.92 22.74
CA VAL A 70 -13.39 -2.65 23.14
C VAL A 70 -13.26 -1.33 23.91
N ALA A 71 -12.20 -1.23 24.71
CA ALA A 71 -11.89 -0.02 25.46
C ALA A 71 -11.43 1.14 24.54
N GLU A 72 -11.38 2.36 25.09
CA GLU A 72 -10.83 3.51 24.37
C GLU A 72 -9.40 3.25 23.87
N ASN A 73 -9.08 3.83 22.72
CA ASN A 73 -7.83 3.67 21.98
C ASN A 73 -7.53 2.27 21.45
N ILE A 74 -8.46 1.30 21.58
CA ILE A 74 -8.37 0.03 20.85
C ILE A 74 -9.04 0.20 19.48
N ILE A 75 -8.37 -0.28 18.44
CA ILE A 75 -8.87 -0.21 17.07
C ILE A 75 -9.88 -1.32 16.83
N GLY A 76 -11.02 -0.99 16.25
CA GLY A 76 -12.03 -1.97 15.87
C GLY A 76 -13.03 -1.42 14.86
N ARG A 77 -14.04 -2.24 14.55
CA ARG A 77 -15.13 -1.83 13.65
C ARG A 77 -16.03 -0.82 14.34
N VAL A 78 -16.41 0.21 13.58
CA VAL A 78 -17.36 1.23 14.05
C VAL A 78 -18.78 0.77 13.78
N LEU A 79 -19.54 0.54 14.84
CA LEU A 79 -20.97 0.21 14.79
C LEU A 79 -21.79 1.40 15.25
N ILE A 80 -22.94 1.61 14.60
CA ILE A 80 -23.86 2.70 14.93
C ILE A 80 -25.28 2.20 15.11
N LYS A 81 -26.04 2.87 15.96
CA LYS A 81 -27.46 2.59 16.20
C LYS A 81 -28.19 3.88 16.53
N GLY A 82 -29.41 4.05 16.03
CA GLY A 82 -30.20 5.24 16.31
C GLY A 82 -31.29 5.47 15.28
N ASP A 83 -32.14 6.46 15.54
CA ASP A 83 -33.28 6.79 14.66
C ASP A 83 -32.84 7.33 13.29
N ASN A 84 -31.59 7.79 13.17
CA ASN A 84 -30.98 8.23 11.92
C ASN A 84 -30.48 7.09 11.03
N VAL A 85 -30.39 5.87 11.57
CA VAL A 85 -29.89 4.69 10.83
C VAL A 85 -30.99 4.15 9.90
N THR A 86 -30.59 3.79 8.68
CA THR A 86 -31.48 3.23 7.66
C THR A 86 -32.14 1.92 8.12
N LEU A 87 -33.33 1.63 7.59
CA LEU A 87 -33.98 0.32 7.73
C LEU A 87 -33.34 -0.76 6.85
N GLY A 88 -32.34 -0.38 6.05
CA GLY A 88 -31.61 -1.25 5.12
C GLY A 88 -31.82 -0.84 3.67
N TYR A 89 -31.25 -1.65 2.78
CA TYR A 89 -31.37 -1.50 1.33
C TYR A 89 -32.69 -2.06 0.82
N TYR A 90 -33.28 -1.36 -0.15
CA TYR A 90 -34.57 -1.71 -0.73
C TYR A 90 -34.49 -3.03 -1.50
N HIS A 91 -35.39 -3.96 -1.19
CA HIS A 91 -35.47 -5.31 -1.80
C HIS A 91 -34.24 -6.21 -1.62
N GLU A 92 -33.38 -5.93 -0.64
CA GLU A 92 -32.14 -6.69 -0.39
C GLU A 92 -32.11 -7.33 1.02
N PRO A 93 -33.04 -8.27 1.35
CA PRO A 93 -33.19 -8.79 2.71
C PRO A 93 -31.96 -9.56 3.20
N ALA A 94 -31.25 -10.26 2.31
CA ALA A 94 -30.04 -11.00 2.66
C ALA A 94 -28.88 -10.06 3.04
N LEU A 95 -28.76 -8.94 2.33
CA LEU A 95 -27.73 -7.93 2.60
C LEU A 95 -28.05 -7.15 3.88
N ASN A 96 -29.33 -6.81 4.09
CA ASN A 96 -29.78 -6.13 5.30
C ASN A 96 -29.53 -6.94 6.58
N LYS A 97 -29.72 -8.27 6.52
CA LYS A 97 -29.44 -9.17 7.65
C LYS A 97 -27.95 -9.25 8.00
N LYS A 98 -27.06 -8.99 7.03
CA LYS A 98 -25.60 -8.91 7.27
C LYS A 98 -25.17 -7.52 7.75
N LEU A 99 -25.85 -6.48 7.28
CA LEU A 99 -25.52 -5.08 7.58
C LEU A 99 -25.97 -4.65 8.97
N ILE A 100 -27.18 -5.06 9.36
CA ILE A 100 -27.82 -4.66 10.61
C ILE A 100 -28.01 -5.90 11.47
N SER A 101 -27.41 -5.90 12.64
CA SER A 101 -27.51 -6.97 13.63
C SER A 101 -28.94 -7.11 14.15
N SER A 102 -29.24 -8.25 14.81
CA SER A 102 -30.59 -8.49 15.36
C SER A 102 -30.99 -7.51 16.46
N ASP A 103 -30.02 -6.90 17.13
CA ASP A 103 -30.21 -5.89 18.16
C ASP A 103 -30.11 -4.45 17.63
N GLY A 104 -29.99 -4.27 16.30
CA GLY A 104 -30.18 -2.99 15.61
C GLY A 104 -28.92 -2.16 15.38
N TRP A 105 -27.73 -2.75 15.54
CA TRP A 105 -26.47 -2.09 15.19
C TRP A 105 -26.18 -2.26 13.71
N LEU A 106 -25.86 -1.17 13.04
CA LEU A 106 -25.35 -1.18 11.67
C LEU A 106 -23.82 -1.18 11.70
N ASP A 107 -23.22 -2.15 11.03
CA ASP A 107 -21.78 -2.16 10.75
C ASP A 107 -21.50 -1.17 9.60
N THR A 108 -20.71 -0.12 9.90
CA THR A 108 -20.38 0.93 8.93
C THR A 108 -19.37 0.47 7.86
N GLY A 109 -18.68 -0.64 8.11
CA GLY A 109 -17.54 -1.11 7.34
C GLY A 109 -16.26 -0.31 7.56
N ASP A 110 -16.28 0.66 8.48
CA ASP A 110 -15.14 1.52 8.82
C ASP A 110 -14.46 1.02 10.11
N GLN A 111 -13.15 1.24 10.19
CA GLN A 111 -12.31 0.96 11.35
C GLN A 111 -12.00 2.27 12.08
N GLY A 112 -11.96 2.22 13.39
CA GLY A 112 -11.68 3.38 14.21
C GLY A 112 -11.46 3.03 15.66
N LEU A 113 -11.26 4.08 16.45
CA LEU A 113 -11.15 4.00 17.91
C LEU A 113 -11.87 5.20 18.53
N ILE A 114 -12.16 5.10 19.82
CA ILE A 114 -12.56 6.26 20.62
C ILE A 114 -11.33 6.80 21.34
N ASN A 115 -11.06 8.09 21.17
CA ASN A 115 -10.02 8.82 21.90
C ASN A 115 -10.64 10.05 22.55
N ASP A 116 -10.53 10.18 23.88
CA ASP A 116 -11.14 11.27 24.66
C ASP A 116 -12.65 11.44 24.37
N ALA A 117 -13.39 10.33 24.29
CA ALA A 117 -14.80 10.29 23.89
C ALA A 117 -15.13 10.83 22.47
N GLU A 118 -14.13 11.04 21.62
CA GLU A 118 -14.29 11.43 20.22
C GLU A 118 -13.94 10.27 19.28
N LEU A 119 -14.71 10.12 18.20
CA LEU A 119 -14.43 9.12 17.17
C LEU A 119 -13.18 9.50 16.38
N VAL A 120 -12.27 8.55 16.19
CA VAL A 120 -11.17 8.64 15.23
C VAL A 120 -11.33 7.49 14.23
N ILE A 121 -11.37 7.81 12.93
CA ILE A 121 -11.40 6.79 11.88
C ILE A 121 -9.96 6.50 11.44
N THR A 122 -9.60 5.22 11.48
CA THR A 122 -8.28 4.73 11.03
C THR A 122 -8.33 4.27 9.58
N GLY A 123 -9.49 3.85 9.07
CA GLY A 123 -9.68 3.54 7.65
C GLY A 123 -10.94 2.72 7.40
N ARG A 124 -11.00 2.01 6.26
CA ARG A 124 -12.06 1.03 5.98
C ARG A 124 -11.53 -0.38 6.07
N THR A 125 -12.34 -1.30 6.60
CA THR A 125 -11.98 -2.73 6.68
C THR A 125 -11.62 -3.32 5.32
N LYS A 126 -12.28 -2.85 4.25
CA LYS A 126 -12.05 -3.33 2.87
C LYS A 126 -10.94 -2.61 2.11
N ASP A 127 -10.45 -1.48 2.61
CA ASP A 127 -9.35 -0.73 2.00
C ASP A 127 -8.00 -0.99 2.71
N LEU A 128 -7.98 -1.99 3.61
CA LEU A 128 -6.79 -2.45 4.30
C LEU A 128 -5.99 -3.38 3.39
N ILE A 129 -4.70 -3.11 3.25
CA ILE A 129 -3.73 -3.90 2.51
C ILE A 129 -2.77 -4.52 3.53
N ILE A 130 -2.58 -5.84 3.47
CA ILE A 130 -1.73 -6.57 4.43
C ILE A 130 -0.49 -7.08 3.71
N VAL A 131 0.65 -6.41 3.91
CA VAL A 131 1.93 -6.80 3.31
C VAL A 131 2.90 -7.15 4.42
N HIS A 132 3.52 -8.34 4.35
CA HIS A 132 4.45 -8.85 5.37
C HIS A 132 3.91 -8.82 6.81
N GLY A 133 2.60 -9.02 6.98
CA GLY A 133 1.94 -9.00 8.30
C GLY A 133 1.74 -7.59 8.89
N GLN A 134 2.00 -6.55 8.11
CA GLN A 134 1.74 -5.16 8.49
C GLN A 134 0.53 -4.60 7.73
N ASN A 135 -0.22 -3.76 8.42
CA ASN A 135 -1.44 -3.13 7.94
C ASN A 135 -1.13 -1.79 7.29
N PHE A 136 -1.52 -1.64 6.02
CA PHE A 136 -1.42 -0.39 5.28
C PHE A 136 -2.79 0.03 4.76
N TYR A 137 -3.10 1.31 4.87
CA TYR A 137 -4.33 1.84 4.29
C TYR A 137 -4.04 2.32 2.87
N ALA A 138 -4.84 1.87 1.90
CA ALA A 138 -4.68 2.27 0.51
C ALA A 138 -4.61 3.80 0.32
N PRO A 139 -5.45 4.64 0.96
CA PRO A 139 -5.35 6.09 0.84
C PRO A 139 -4.02 6.70 1.28
N ASP A 140 -3.35 6.10 2.27
CA ASP A 140 -2.05 6.59 2.75
C ASP A 140 -0.98 6.32 1.68
N LEU A 141 -0.99 5.13 1.07
CA LEU A 141 -0.10 4.77 -0.03
C LEU A 141 -0.42 5.59 -1.29
N GLU A 142 -1.70 5.83 -1.58
CA GLU A 142 -2.14 6.71 -2.67
C GLU A 142 -1.56 8.12 -2.48
N SER A 143 -1.61 8.67 -1.26
CA SER A 143 -1.03 9.99 -0.96
C SER A 143 0.49 10.06 -1.14
N VAL A 144 1.21 8.95 -0.91
CA VAL A 144 2.66 8.87 -1.18
C VAL A 144 2.91 8.88 -2.68
N CYS A 145 2.16 8.11 -3.46
CA CYS A 145 2.27 8.13 -4.92
C CYS A 145 1.94 9.51 -5.50
N GLU A 146 0.97 10.22 -4.92
CA GLU A 146 0.54 11.54 -5.37
C GLU A 146 1.58 12.66 -5.11
N SER A 147 2.66 12.39 -4.35
CA SER A 147 3.79 13.33 -4.28
C SER A 147 4.80 13.16 -5.42
N VAL A 148 4.64 12.16 -6.28
CA VAL A 148 5.48 11.97 -7.47
C VAL A 148 5.12 13.01 -8.54
N ASP A 149 6.14 13.67 -9.10
CA ASP A 149 5.98 14.65 -10.16
C ASP A 149 5.23 14.06 -11.37
N GLY A 150 4.20 14.77 -11.84
CA GLY A 150 3.38 14.35 -12.98
C GLY A 150 2.15 13.51 -12.62
N ILE A 151 1.94 13.20 -11.34
CA ILE A 151 0.71 12.57 -10.83
C ILE A 151 -0.18 13.63 -10.16
N ASP A 152 -1.40 13.80 -10.64
CA ASP A 152 -2.38 14.68 -10.00
C ASP A 152 -3.05 13.99 -8.78
N LEU A 153 -3.53 14.79 -7.83
CA LEU A 153 -4.34 14.32 -6.69
C LEU A 153 -5.59 13.56 -7.14
N GLY A 154 -5.90 12.46 -6.44
CA GLY A 154 -7.03 11.57 -6.68
C GLY A 154 -6.92 10.77 -7.99
N LYS A 155 -5.71 10.59 -8.52
CA LYS A 155 -5.44 9.82 -9.76
C LYS A 155 -4.75 8.49 -9.52
N VAL A 156 -4.36 8.20 -8.29
CA VAL A 156 -3.74 6.95 -7.92
C VAL A 156 -4.71 6.09 -7.15
N ILE A 157 -4.74 4.80 -7.48
CA ILE A 157 -5.51 3.80 -6.74
C ILE A 157 -4.53 2.69 -6.39
N VAL A 158 -4.42 2.39 -5.10
CA VAL A 158 -3.54 1.34 -4.60
C VAL A 158 -4.40 0.16 -4.15
N CYS A 159 -4.03 -1.05 -4.58
CA CYS A 159 -4.69 -2.30 -4.23
C CYS A 159 -3.68 -3.29 -3.67
N GLY A 160 -4.10 -4.02 -2.63
CA GLY A 160 -3.48 -5.29 -2.24
C GLY A 160 -4.21 -6.41 -2.98
N ILE A 161 -3.48 -7.20 -3.76
CA ILE A 161 -4.04 -8.29 -4.55
C ILE A 161 -3.34 -9.59 -4.15
N ARG A 162 -4.10 -10.63 -3.85
CA ARG A 162 -3.54 -11.89 -3.37
C ARG A 162 -2.73 -12.56 -4.47
N ASN A 163 -1.42 -12.77 -4.26
CA ASN A 163 -0.65 -13.64 -5.12
C ASN A 163 -0.92 -15.12 -4.72
N PRO A 164 -1.50 -15.94 -5.62
CA PRO A 164 -1.79 -17.34 -5.33
C PRO A 164 -0.54 -18.21 -5.17
N GLU A 165 0.61 -17.80 -5.71
CA GLU A 165 1.88 -18.53 -5.63
C GLU A 165 2.61 -18.26 -4.30
N GLU A 166 2.66 -17.01 -3.84
CA GLU A 166 3.42 -16.61 -2.65
C GLU A 166 2.58 -16.56 -1.36
N ALA A 167 1.26 -16.75 -1.45
CA ALA A 167 0.34 -16.67 -0.31
C ALA A 167 0.49 -15.37 0.52
N VAL A 168 0.89 -14.28 -0.13
CA VAL A 168 0.94 -12.92 0.38
C VAL A 168 0.21 -11.98 -0.58
N ASP A 169 -0.19 -10.80 -0.10
CA ASP A 169 -0.76 -9.78 -0.96
C ASP A 169 0.37 -9.01 -1.63
N GLU A 170 0.27 -8.84 -2.95
CA GLU A 170 1.11 -7.98 -3.74
C GLU A 170 0.50 -6.59 -3.85
N LEU A 171 1.36 -5.58 -3.83
CA LEU A 171 0.96 -4.20 -3.98
C LEU A 171 0.89 -3.83 -5.46
N VAL A 172 -0.29 -3.48 -5.94
CA VAL A 172 -0.54 -3.02 -7.31
C VAL A 172 -1.05 -1.59 -7.31
N VAL A 173 -0.40 -0.73 -8.09
CA VAL A 173 -0.70 0.70 -8.17
C VAL A 173 -1.25 1.03 -9.56
N PHE A 174 -2.44 1.60 -9.61
CA PHE A 174 -3.07 2.07 -10.85
C PHE A 174 -3.01 3.59 -10.91
N VAL A 175 -2.52 4.14 -12.01
CA VAL A 175 -2.37 5.58 -12.23
C VAL A 175 -3.23 6.02 -13.41
N LEU A 176 -4.12 7.00 -13.20
CA LEU A 176 -4.91 7.55 -14.30
C LEU A 176 -3.99 8.31 -15.26
N TYR A 177 -3.68 7.70 -16.40
CA TYR A 177 -2.72 8.24 -17.35
C TYR A 177 -3.17 8.11 -18.80
N ARG A 178 -3.16 9.24 -19.53
CA ARG A 178 -3.70 9.33 -20.90
C ARG A 178 -2.64 9.44 -22.00
N GLY A 179 -1.37 9.58 -21.66
CA GLY A 179 -0.27 9.61 -22.64
C GLY A 179 0.11 8.22 -23.16
N GLU A 180 1.27 8.18 -23.80
CA GLU A 180 1.90 6.99 -24.39
C GLU A 180 2.60 6.15 -23.32
N LEU A 181 2.66 4.83 -23.52
CA LEU A 181 3.20 3.90 -22.53
C LEU A 181 4.71 4.13 -22.28
N ASP A 182 5.46 4.53 -23.30
CA ASP A 182 6.90 4.82 -23.19
C ASP A 182 7.20 5.97 -22.22
N GLU A 183 6.35 6.99 -22.20
CA GLU A 183 6.45 8.12 -21.27
C GLU A 183 6.01 7.70 -19.86
N PHE A 184 4.98 6.85 -19.76
CA PHE A 184 4.50 6.31 -18.49
C PHE A 184 5.54 5.49 -17.74
N TYR A 185 6.44 4.82 -18.47
CA TYR A 185 7.47 3.98 -17.85
C TYR A 185 8.32 4.73 -16.81
N GLN A 186 8.54 6.04 -17.00
CA GLN A 186 9.25 6.85 -16.00
C GLN A 186 8.42 6.97 -14.70
N THR A 187 7.11 7.18 -14.82
CA THR A 187 6.19 7.18 -13.68
C THR A 187 6.20 5.86 -12.91
N THR A 188 6.30 4.72 -13.61
CA THR A 188 6.45 3.40 -12.96
C THR A 188 7.68 3.34 -12.05
N ILE A 189 8.82 3.87 -12.50
CA ILE A 189 10.06 3.91 -11.71
C ILE A 189 9.89 4.85 -10.51
N ASP A 190 9.42 6.07 -10.74
CA ASP A 190 9.35 7.09 -9.69
C ASP A 190 8.35 6.71 -8.59
N VAL A 191 7.21 6.10 -8.95
CA VAL A 191 6.23 5.57 -7.98
C VAL A 191 6.81 4.44 -7.14
N ARG A 192 7.54 3.49 -7.77
CA ARG A 192 8.20 2.39 -7.06
C ARG A 192 9.22 2.91 -6.05
N ARG A 193 10.07 3.86 -6.47
CA ARG A 193 11.07 4.48 -5.60
C ARG A 193 10.41 5.19 -4.41
N GLU A 194 9.44 6.07 -4.67
CA GLU A 194 8.81 6.87 -3.62
C GLU A 194 8.08 5.98 -2.60
N LEU A 195 7.35 4.95 -3.05
CA LEU A 195 6.70 4.01 -2.14
C LEU A 195 7.71 3.19 -1.35
N SER A 196 8.78 2.69 -1.97
CA SER A 196 9.81 1.93 -1.28
C SER A 196 10.49 2.79 -0.19
N GLU A 197 10.89 4.02 -0.51
CA GLU A 197 11.55 4.94 0.43
C GLU A 197 10.66 5.34 1.61
N LYS A 198 9.37 5.62 1.36
CA LYS A 198 8.45 6.15 2.39
C LYS A 198 7.73 5.09 3.20
N SER A 199 7.48 3.92 2.60
CA SER A 199 6.67 2.87 3.23
C SER A 199 7.42 1.55 3.45
N GLY A 200 8.60 1.38 2.85
CA GLY A 200 9.37 0.13 2.91
C GLY A 200 8.70 -1.01 2.13
N LEU A 201 7.76 -0.69 1.23
CA LEU A 201 7.00 -1.66 0.46
C LEU A 201 7.51 -1.79 -0.96
N ASP A 202 7.58 -3.03 -1.44
CA ASP A 202 7.82 -3.34 -2.83
C ASP A 202 6.49 -3.28 -3.60
N VAL A 203 6.51 -2.62 -4.77
CA VAL A 203 5.35 -2.55 -5.67
C VAL A 203 5.52 -3.56 -6.80
N ALA A 204 4.64 -4.55 -6.85
CA ALA A 204 4.64 -5.57 -7.89
C ALA A 204 4.41 -4.93 -9.26
N HIS A 205 3.36 -4.12 -9.40
CA HIS A 205 3.03 -3.46 -10.68
C HIS A 205 2.59 -2.01 -10.50
N VAL A 206 3.05 -1.14 -11.40
CA VAL A 206 2.51 0.22 -11.59
C VAL A 206 1.94 0.31 -12.99
N LEU A 207 0.62 0.48 -13.09
CA LEU A 207 -0.14 0.30 -14.32
C LEU A 207 -0.91 1.58 -14.70
N PRO A 208 -0.85 2.02 -15.96
CA PRO A 208 -1.67 3.12 -16.44
C PRO A 208 -3.11 2.64 -16.67
N ILE A 209 -4.08 3.39 -16.14
CA ILE A 209 -5.50 3.21 -16.42
C ILE A 209 -6.07 4.43 -17.13
N LYS A 210 -7.05 4.24 -18.02
CA LYS A 210 -7.71 5.35 -18.74
C LYS A 210 -8.92 5.91 -17.98
N THR A 211 -9.48 5.13 -17.07
CA THR A 211 -10.64 5.48 -16.24
C THR A 211 -10.56 4.81 -14.88
N VAL A 212 -10.92 5.54 -13.83
CA VAL A 212 -11.10 4.98 -12.48
C VAL A 212 -12.54 4.50 -12.33
N PRO A 213 -12.79 3.20 -12.05
CA PRO A 213 -14.12 2.70 -11.74
C PRO A 213 -14.70 3.42 -10.52
N LYS A 214 -15.91 3.96 -10.66
CA LYS A 214 -16.59 4.70 -9.60
C LYS A 214 -18.04 4.28 -9.47
N THR A 215 -18.55 4.28 -8.24
CA THR A 215 -19.98 4.15 -7.96
C THR A 215 -20.77 5.32 -8.55
N THR A 216 -22.09 5.21 -8.60
CA THR A 216 -22.98 6.32 -8.99
C THR A 216 -22.84 7.56 -8.10
N SER A 217 -22.32 7.40 -6.88
CA SER A 217 -21.99 8.48 -5.94
C SER A 217 -20.55 9.01 -6.09
N GLY A 218 -19.77 8.51 -7.05
CA GLY A 218 -18.43 8.96 -7.34
C GLY A 218 -17.32 8.35 -6.47
N LYS A 219 -17.64 7.37 -5.61
CA LYS A 219 -16.63 6.65 -4.79
C LYS A 219 -15.85 5.67 -5.66
N VAL A 220 -14.54 5.59 -5.47
CA VAL A 220 -13.67 4.63 -6.16
C VAL A 220 -14.11 3.20 -5.85
N GLN A 221 -14.18 2.35 -6.87
CA GLN A 221 -14.47 0.92 -6.74
C GLN A 221 -13.18 0.11 -6.90
N ARG A 222 -12.35 0.05 -5.84
CA ARG A 222 -11.05 -0.66 -5.86
C ARG A 222 -11.20 -2.14 -6.22
N PHE A 223 -12.23 -2.80 -5.68
CA PHE A 223 -12.54 -4.19 -5.98
C PHE A 223 -12.71 -4.47 -7.48
N ALA A 224 -13.26 -3.52 -8.25
CA ALA A 224 -13.39 -3.69 -9.70
C ALA A 224 -12.03 -3.69 -10.40
N LEU A 225 -11.08 -2.87 -9.96
CA LEU A 225 -9.71 -2.89 -10.50
C LEU A 225 -8.97 -4.17 -10.10
N SER A 226 -9.12 -4.62 -8.85
CA SER A 226 -8.55 -5.90 -8.39
C SER A 226 -9.08 -7.07 -9.22
N GLU A 227 -10.40 -7.14 -9.45
CA GLU A 227 -11.02 -8.20 -10.25
C GLU A 227 -10.55 -8.17 -11.72
N GLN A 228 -10.44 -6.98 -12.33
CA GLN A 228 -9.88 -6.82 -13.68
C GLN A 228 -8.43 -7.32 -13.77
N PHE A 229 -7.64 -7.05 -12.73
CA PHE A 229 -6.26 -7.54 -12.64
C PHE A 229 -6.19 -9.05 -12.50
N GLU A 230 -6.97 -9.64 -11.59
CA GLU A 230 -7.05 -11.09 -11.41
C GLU A 230 -7.55 -11.83 -12.67
N GLN A 231 -8.39 -11.17 -13.48
CA GLN A 231 -8.87 -11.69 -14.76
C GLN A 231 -7.86 -11.51 -15.91
N GLY A 232 -6.71 -10.88 -15.65
CA GLY A 232 -5.63 -10.70 -16.61
C GLY A 232 -5.86 -9.57 -17.62
N GLU A 233 -6.77 -8.63 -17.36
CA GLU A 233 -7.05 -7.50 -18.27
C GLU A 233 -5.83 -6.58 -18.48
N PHE A 234 -4.86 -6.61 -17.56
CA PHE A 234 -3.63 -5.80 -17.65
C PHE A 234 -2.42 -6.58 -18.18
N ASN A 235 -2.55 -7.86 -18.54
CA ASN A 235 -1.42 -8.70 -18.94
C ASN A 235 -0.65 -8.16 -20.15
N GLU A 236 -1.36 -7.60 -21.14
CA GLU A 236 -0.72 -7.00 -22.32
C GLU A 236 0.10 -5.76 -21.95
N ILE A 237 -0.41 -4.94 -21.02
CA ILE A 237 0.27 -3.73 -20.54
C ILE A 237 1.49 -4.11 -19.69
N ILE A 238 1.36 -5.12 -18.83
CA ILE A 238 2.48 -5.66 -18.04
C ILE A 238 3.58 -6.13 -18.98
N ALA A 239 3.27 -6.97 -19.96
CA ALA A 239 4.24 -7.47 -20.93
C ALA A 239 4.94 -6.34 -21.70
N ALA A 240 4.21 -5.32 -22.14
CA ALA A 240 4.78 -4.17 -22.83
C ALA A 240 5.68 -3.32 -21.92
N LEU A 241 5.33 -3.12 -20.65
CA LEU A 241 6.18 -2.42 -19.68
C LEU A 241 7.46 -3.22 -19.38
N THR A 242 7.38 -4.54 -19.29
CA THR A 242 8.55 -5.42 -19.13
C THR A 242 9.47 -5.33 -20.36
N GLU A 243 8.93 -5.37 -21.59
CA GLU A 243 9.73 -5.19 -22.81
C GLU A 243 10.42 -3.81 -22.88
N LEU A 244 9.75 -2.75 -22.41
CA LEU A 244 10.33 -1.41 -22.31
C LEU A 244 11.46 -1.35 -21.27
N SER A 245 11.34 -2.09 -20.17
CA SER A 245 12.41 -2.28 -19.19
C SER A 245 13.63 -2.90 -19.85
N GLU A 246 13.46 -4.07 -20.47
CA GLU A 246 14.54 -4.83 -21.11
C GLU A 246 15.26 -4.02 -22.23
N THR A 247 14.51 -3.27 -23.03
CA THR A 247 15.07 -2.43 -24.11
C THR A 247 15.92 -1.29 -23.54
N ARG A 248 15.47 -0.63 -22.47
CA ARG A 248 16.22 0.46 -21.81
C ARG A 248 17.42 -0.04 -21.02
N THR A 249 17.35 -1.26 -20.51
CA THR A 249 18.47 -1.95 -19.87
C THR A 249 19.54 -2.32 -20.89
N THR A 250 19.17 -2.88 -22.04
CA THR A 250 20.13 -3.32 -23.07
C THR A 250 20.92 -2.15 -23.68
N ASP A 251 20.31 -0.97 -23.82
CA ASP A 251 21.02 0.26 -24.20
C ASP A 251 22.02 0.75 -23.14
N SER A 252 21.83 0.37 -21.87
CA SER A 252 22.75 0.67 -20.75
C SER A 252 23.84 -0.41 -20.58
N GLY A 253 23.57 -1.66 -20.97
CA GLY A 253 24.44 -2.84 -20.82
C GLY A 253 25.64 -2.94 -21.77
N ALA A 254 25.84 -1.96 -22.66
CA ALA A 254 27.03 -1.90 -23.52
C ALA A 254 28.30 -1.46 -22.76
N ALA A 255 28.16 -0.82 -21.59
CA ALA A 255 29.27 -0.41 -20.76
C ALA A 255 29.43 -1.38 -19.58
N GLY A 256 30.63 -1.97 -19.44
CA GLY A 256 31.01 -2.70 -18.23
C GLY A 256 31.86 -3.95 -18.43
N SER A 257 32.46 -4.42 -17.33
CA SER A 257 33.25 -5.66 -17.27
C SER A 257 32.37 -6.93 -17.41
N PRO A 258 32.94 -8.12 -17.68
CA PRO A 258 32.16 -9.36 -17.75
C PRO A 258 31.39 -9.70 -16.46
N ILE A 259 31.94 -9.36 -15.30
CA ILE A 259 31.30 -9.58 -13.99
C ILE A 259 30.13 -8.62 -13.82
N GLU A 260 30.29 -7.34 -14.15
CA GLU A 260 29.20 -6.35 -14.12
C GLU A 260 27.99 -6.79 -14.95
N ARG A 261 28.22 -7.38 -16.14
CA ARG A 261 27.13 -7.89 -16.97
C ARG A 261 26.38 -9.04 -16.33
N ILE A 262 27.09 -9.96 -15.69
CA ILE A 262 26.49 -11.10 -14.98
C ILE A 262 25.68 -10.61 -13.78
N LEU A 263 26.25 -9.69 -12.99
CA LEU A 263 25.55 -9.11 -11.84
C LEU A 263 24.30 -8.34 -12.28
N LEU A 264 24.39 -7.54 -13.35
CA LEU A 264 23.22 -6.89 -13.95
C LEU A 264 22.16 -7.93 -14.34
N GLU A 265 22.53 -9.02 -15.00
CA GLU A 265 21.59 -10.06 -15.41
C GLU A 265 20.90 -10.73 -14.22
N ILE A 266 21.65 -11.02 -13.14
CA ILE A 266 21.10 -11.55 -11.89
C ILE A 266 20.12 -10.55 -11.26
N CYS A 267 20.50 -9.27 -11.17
CA CYS A 267 19.63 -8.23 -10.63
C CYS A 267 18.36 -8.08 -11.46
N HIS A 268 18.42 -8.17 -12.79
CA HIS A 268 17.23 -8.16 -13.65
C HIS A 268 16.36 -9.41 -13.47
N LEU A 269 16.96 -10.59 -13.24
CA LEU A 269 16.16 -11.80 -12.98
C LEU A 269 15.33 -11.71 -11.70
N VAL A 270 15.81 -10.97 -10.70
CA VAL A 270 15.12 -10.82 -9.40
C VAL A 270 14.27 -9.55 -9.34
N VAL A 271 14.67 -8.51 -10.07
CA VAL A 271 14.03 -7.19 -10.11
C VAL A 271 13.68 -6.85 -11.57
N ALA A 272 12.84 -7.69 -12.18
CA ALA A 272 12.56 -7.72 -13.63
C ALA A 272 12.09 -6.40 -14.27
N ASP A 273 11.51 -5.50 -13.48
CA ASP A 273 10.85 -4.32 -14.02
C ASP A 273 11.48 -2.98 -13.60
N GLN A 274 12.74 -2.96 -13.14
CA GLN A 274 13.43 -1.72 -12.82
C GLN A 274 14.58 -1.46 -13.78
N LYS A 275 14.81 -0.18 -14.10
CA LYS A 275 16.02 0.22 -14.81
C LYS A 275 17.18 0.18 -13.81
N ILE A 276 18.06 -0.79 -13.96
CA ILE A 276 19.21 -1.01 -13.08
C ILE A 276 20.49 -0.47 -13.73
N SER A 277 21.09 0.56 -13.15
CA SER A 277 22.42 1.07 -13.51
C SER A 277 23.51 0.38 -12.69
N LEU A 278 24.75 0.40 -13.20
CA LEU A 278 25.92 -0.11 -12.48
C LEU A 278 26.19 0.62 -11.16
N THR A 279 25.83 1.90 -11.11
CA THR A 279 26.05 2.78 -9.96
C THR A 279 24.85 2.86 -9.02
N ASP A 280 23.76 2.17 -9.34
CA ASP A 280 22.59 2.19 -8.47
C ASP A 280 22.88 1.34 -7.23
N ASN A 281 22.46 1.86 -6.09
CA ASN A 281 22.55 1.15 -4.83
C ASN A 281 21.54 0.01 -4.83
N ILE A 282 22.00 -1.24 -4.71
CA ILE A 282 21.20 -2.46 -4.73
C ILE A 282 20.04 -2.39 -3.74
N PHE A 283 20.21 -1.73 -2.58
CA PHE A 283 19.16 -1.54 -1.57
C PHE A 283 18.11 -0.50 -1.98
N GLU A 284 18.46 0.48 -2.81
CA GLU A 284 17.57 1.55 -3.28
C GLU A 284 16.76 1.14 -4.52
N MET A 285 17.09 -0.01 -5.13
CA MET A 285 16.38 -0.56 -6.31
C MET A 285 15.09 -1.30 -5.92
N GLY A 286 14.47 -0.94 -4.80
CA GLY A 286 13.29 -1.65 -4.28
C GLY A 286 13.56 -3.16 -4.05
N THR A 287 14.73 -3.48 -3.50
CA THR A 287 15.03 -4.84 -3.04
C THR A 287 14.59 -4.99 -1.58
N SER A 288 13.51 -5.74 -1.35
CA SER A 288 13.24 -6.27 0.00
C SER A 288 14.36 -7.23 0.44
N SER A 289 14.45 -7.51 1.74
CA SER A 289 15.44 -8.47 2.28
C SER A 289 15.34 -9.86 1.63
N LEU A 290 14.14 -10.24 1.16
CA LEU A 290 13.92 -11.49 0.43
C LEU A 290 14.56 -11.45 -0.97
N LYS A 291 14.35 -10.37 -1.74
CA LYS A 291 14.98 -10.19 -3.05
C LYS A 291 16.50 -10.11 -2.93
N LEU A 292 17.03 -9.46 -1.90
CA LEU A 292 18.47 -9.40 -1.66
C LEU A 292 19.05 -10.80 -1.39
N ALA A 293 18.35 -11.62 -0.62
CA ALA A 293 18.73 -13.02 -0.42
C ALA A 293 18.69 -13.84 -1.73
N GLN A 294 17.67 -13.63 -2.58
CA GLN A 294 17.58 -14.28 -3.90
C GLN A 294 18.70 -13.83 -4.86
N ILE A 295 19.06 -12.54 -4.85
CA ILE A 295 20.20 -12.01 -5.62
C ILE A 295 21.49 -12.64 -5.11
N HIS A 296 21.70 -12.68 -3.80
CA HIS A 296 22.89 -13.30 -3.19
C HIS A 296 23.00 -14.78 -3.54
N GLU A 297 21.93 -15.55 -3.43
CA GLU A 297 21.90 -16.97 -3.79
C GLU A 297 22.33 -17.20 -5.24
N LYS A 298 21.80 -16.40 -6.19
CA LYS A 298 22.19 -16.47 -7.61
C LYS A 298 23.64 -16.07 -7.87
N ILE A 299 24.16 -15.09 -7.12
CA ILE A 299 25.58 -14.70 -7.20
C ILE A 299 26.45 -15.85 -6.68
N ASP A 300 26.08 -16.46 -5.56
CA ASP A 300 26.82 -17.59 -4.96
C ASP A 300 26.83 -18.83 -5.87
N GLU A 301 25.75 -19.09 -6.61
CA GLU A 301 25.74 -20.15 -7.64
C GLU A 301 26.82 -19.95 -8.73
N MET A 302 27.09 -18.71 -9.11
CA MET A 302 28.06 -18.36 -10.16
C MET A 302 29.47 -18.11 -9.62
N TYR A 303 29.56 -17.60 -8.40
CA TYR A 303 30.79 -17.25 -7.69
C TYR A 303 30.75 -17.81 -6.26
N PRO A 304 30.90 -19.15 -6.09
CA PRO A 304 30.73 -19.79 -4.79
C PRO A 304 31.69 -19.26 -3.73
N ASP A 305 31.16 -18.95 -2.55
CA ASP A 305 31.89 -18.47 -1.37
C ASP A 305 32.66 -17.14 -1.60
N MET A 306 32.34 -16.40 -2.68
CA MET A 306 33.04 -15.15 -3.02
C MET A 306 32.42 -13.92 -2.38
N VAL A 307 31.10 -13.93 -2.16
CA VAL A 307 30.34 -12.80 -1.64
C VAL A 307 29.53 -13.26 -0.43
N GLU A 308 29.71 -12.61 0.71
CA GLU A 308 28.85 -12.75 1.86
C GLU A 308 27.72 -11.72 1.81
N LEU A 309 26.61 -11.98 2.51
CA LEU A 309 25.48 -11.05 2.53
C LEU A 309 25.84 -9.70 3.16
N THR A 310 26.86 -9.66 4.03
CA THR A 310 27.43 -8.42 4.59
C THR A 310 28.18 -7.59 3.56
N ASP A 311 28.77 -8.21 2.53
CA ASP A 311 29.55 -7.50 1.52
C ASP A 311 28.67 -6.55 0.70
N PHE A 312 27.36 -6.80 0.59
CA PHE A 312 26.43 -5.87 -0.05
C PHE A 312 26.37 -4.52 0.68
N PHE A 313 26.61 -4.48 1.99
CA PHE A 313 26.62 -3.21 2.74
C PHE A 313 27.92 -2.43 2.53
N ASP A 314 29.04 -3.14 2.31
CA ASP A 314 30.34 -2.53 2.05
C ASP A 314 30.51 -2.15 0.57
N TYR A 315 29.82 -2.85 -0.33
CA TYR A 315 29.83 -2.67 -1.78
C TYR A 315 28.39 -2.59 -2.33
N PRO A 316 27.69 -1.47 -2.05
CA PRO A 316 26.25 -1.36 -2.31
C PRO A 316 25.88 -1.26 -3.79
N THR A 317 26.81 -0.97 -4.68
CA THR A 317 26.54 -0.85 -6.13
C THR A 317 27.04 -2.06 -6.92
N ILE A 318 26.47 -2.30 -8.10
CA ILE A 318 26.90 -3.38 -8.99
C ILE A 318 28.36 -3.18 -9.43
N GLU A 319 28.78 -1.93 -9.68
CA GLU A 319 30.17 -1.59 -10.02
C GLU A 319 31.13 -1.96 -8.89
N GLU A 320 30.82 -1.58 -7.65
CA GLU A 320 31.66 -1.87 -6.48
C GLU A 320 31.72 -3.36 -6.18
N LEU A 321 30.57 -4.05 -6.23
CA LEU A 321 30.48 -5.48 -5.98
C LEU A 321 31.22 -6.28 -7.06
N ALA A 322 31.12 -5.87 -8.33
CA ALA A 322 31.90 -6.47 -9.40
C ALA A 322 33.41 -6.27 -9.20
N GLY A 323 33.83 -5.08 -8.76
CA GLY A 323 35.22 -4.79 -8.41
C GLY A 323 35.74 -5.66 -7.26
N PHE A 324 34.91 -5.90 -6.25
CA PHE A 324 35.24 -6.79 -5.13
C PHE A 324 35.43 -8.25 -5.58
N ILE A 325 34.51 -8.78 -6.39
CA ILE A 325 34.61 -10.14 -6.95
C ILE A 325 35.84 -10.24 -7.86
N ALA A 326 36.09 -9.24 -8.71
CA ALA A 326 37.24 -9.23 -9.62
C ALA A 326 38.58 -9.29 -8.85
N ASN A 327 38.69 -8.59 -7.73
CA ASN A 327 39.88 -8.62 -6.89
C ASN A 327 40.09 -10.00 -6.25
N LYS A 328 39.03 -10.66 -5.77
CA LYS A 328 39.12 -12.02 -5.20
C LYS A 328 39.42 -13.11 -6.23
N VAL A 329 38.94 -12.95 -7.46
CA VAL A 329 39.18 -13.91 -8.57
C VAL A 329 40.57 -13.72 -9.19
N GLY A 330 41.17 -12.54 -9.02
CA GLY A 330 42.52 -12.22 -9.49
C GLY A 330 43.66 -12.67 -8.57
N ASP A 331 43.36 -13.06 -7.33
CA ASP A 331 44.27 -13.67 -6.35
C ASP A 331 44.28 -15.21 -6.45
#